data_AF-A0A6A4RRD1-F1
#
_entry.id   AF-A0A6A4RRD1-F1
#
_cell.length_a   1.000
_cell.length_b   1.000
_cell.length_c   1.000
_cell.angle_alpha   90.00
_cell.angle_beta   90.00
_cell.angle_gamma   90.00
#
_symmetry.space_group_name_H-M   'P 1'
#
loop_
_entity.id
_entity.type
_entity.pdbx_description
1 polymer ?
#
loop_
_entity_poly.entity_id
_entity_poly.type
_entity_poly.pdbx_seq_one_letter_code
_entity_poly.pdbx_strand_id
1 'polypeptide(L)'
;MALVRDECLLPCKDAPELGYAKESSSEQYVPDVFFKDKDKFGNDVTFLARPLPVEYLIIDITTTFPKDPQFTFCAKQPFPIENRDILGETQVSKR
;
A
#
# COMPACT_ATOMS: atom_id res chain seq x y z
N MET A 1 -1.47 5.57 7.48
CA MET A 1 -0.66 6.67 6.93
C MET A 1 -1.45 7.98 7.07
N ALA A 2 -0.83 9.08 7.48
CA ALA A 2 -1.54 10.34 7.80
C ALA A 2 -2.23 10.98 6.59
N LEU A 3 -1.53 11.09 5.46
CA LEU A 3 -2.08 11.70 4.23
C LEU A 3 -3.36 11.02 3.72
N VAL A 4 -3.45 9.70 3.87
CA VAL A 4 -4.63 8.92 3.45
C VAL A 4 -5.77 9.05 4.48
N ARG A 5 -5.44 8.96 5.78
CA ARG A 5 -6.43 9.11 6.87
C ARG A 5 -7.11 10.47 6.83
N ASP A 6 -6.35 11.50 6.54
CA ASP A 6 -6.82 12.88 6.52
C ASP A 6 -7.30 13.29 5.11
N GLU A 7 -7.52 12.32 4.20
CA GLU A 7 -8.05 12.52 2.84
C GLU A 7 -7.28 13.52 1.96
N CYS A 8 -5.99 13.75 2.23
CA CYS A 8 -5.16 14.72 1.51
C CYS A 8 -4.51 14.13 0.23
N LEU A 9 -4.60 12.83 -0.01
CA LEU A 9 -3.97 12.14 -1.14
C LEU A 9 -5.03 11.56 -2.08
N LEU A 10 -4.89 11.84 -3.37
CA LEU A 10 -5.71 11.28 -4.45
C LEU A 10 -4.88 10.38 -5.37
N PRO A 11 -5.41 9.25 -5.86
CA PRO A 11 -4.76 8.46 -6.90
C PRO A 11 -4.87 9.14 -8.26
N CYS A 12 -3.85 9.01 -9.11
CA CYS A 12 -3.91 9.44 -10.49
C CYS A 12 -4.57 8.36 -11.36
N LYS A 13 -5.49 8.75 -12.26
CA LYS A 13 -6.25 7.81 -13.10
C LYS A 13 -5.37 7.07 -14.12
N ASP A 14 -4.49 7.81 -14.79
CA ASP A 14 -3.71 7.30 -15.93
C ASP A 14 -2.25 6.99 -15.58
N ALA A 15 -1.86 7.17 -14.31
CA ALA A 15 -0.50 7.00 -13.81
C ALA A 15 -0.53 6.36 -12.39
N PRO A 16 -0.62 5.02 -12.27
CA PRO A 16 -0.74 4.33 -10.98
C PRO A 16 0.49 4.52 -10.07
N GLU A 17 1.65 4.87 -10.63
CA GLU A 17 2.88 5.16 -9.91
C GLU A 17 2.89 6.55 -9.24
N LEU A 18 1.90 7.40 -9.56
CA LEU A 18 1.78 8.75 -9.03
C LEU A 18 0.52 8.90 -8.15
N GLY A 19 0.68 9.68 -7.09
CA GLY A 19 -0.40 10.28 -6.31
C GLY A 19 -0.44 11.78 -6.49
N TYR A 20 -1.51 12.41 -6.02
CA TYR A 20 -1.70 13.85 -6.07
C TYR A 20 -2.11 14.38 -4.69
N ALA A 21 -1.31 15.26 -4.11
CA ALA A 21 -1.71 15.97 -2.90
C ALA A 21 -2.81 16.98 -3.25
N LYS A 22 -3.96 16.89 -2.58
CA LYS A 22 -5.09 17.81 -2.76
C LYS A 22 -4.67 19.25 -2.48
N GLU A 23 -5.35 20.18 -3.14
CA GLU A 23 -5.25 21.59 -2.79
C GLU A 23 -6.18 21.91 -1.63
N SER A 24 -5.81 22.92 -0.83
CA SER A 24 -6.68 23.41 0.23
C SER A 24 -7.96 23.96 -0.37
N SER A 25 -9.11 23.59 0.22
CA SER A 25 -10.42 24.14 -0.12
C SER A 25 -10.98 24.94 1.06
N SER A 26 -12.17 25.52 0.90
CA SER A 26 -12.90 26.16 2.01
C SER A 26 -13.38 25.14 3.07
N GLU A 27 -13.54 23.88 2.69
CA GLU A 27 -14.06 22.81 3.55
C GLU A 27 -12.94 22.09 4.29
N GLN A 28 -11.74 22.05 3.70
CA GLN A 28 -10.62 21.31 4.25
C GLN A 28 -9.30 22.03 3.99
N TYR A 29 -8.55 22.27 5.08
CA TYR A 29 -7.18 22.75 4.99
C TYR A 29 -6.25 21.59 4.62
N VAL A 30 -5.51 21.75 3.51
CA VAL A 30 -4.45 20.82 3.10
C VAL A 30 -3.15 21.60 3.02
N PRO A 31 -2.12 21.26 3.82
CA PRO A 31 -0.84 21.94 3.76
C PRO A 31 -0.09 21.58 2.47
N ASP A 32 0.87 22.42 2.09
CA ASP A 32 1.80 22.06 1.02
C ASP A 32 2.63 20.85 1.44
N VAL A 33 2.50 19.77 0.67
CA VAL A 33 3.27 18.54 0.85
C VAL A 33 4.47 18.58 -0.08
N PHE A 34 5.64 18.33 0.49
CA PHE A 34 6.90 18.27 -0.25
C PHE A 34 7.57 16.91 -0.07
N PHE A 35 8.29 16.47 -1.09
CA PHE A 35 9.18 15.32 -1.03
C PHE A 35 10.58 15.72 -1.46
N LYS A 36 11.58 14.93 -1.06
CA LYS A 36 12.98 15.16 -1.40
C LYS A 36 13.48 14.04 -2.28
N ASP A 37 14.16 14.40 -3.36
CA ASP A 37 14.83 13.47 -4.27
C ASP A 37 16.30 13.90 -4.44
N LYS A 38 17.15 12.96 -4.83
CA LYS A 38 18.57 13.21 -5.09
C LYS A 38 18.81 13.45 -6.56
N ASP A 39 19.43 14.57 -6.89
CA ASP A 39 19.84 14.84 -8.26
C ASP A 39 21.02 13.93 -8.71
N LYS A 40 21.41 14.06 -9.98
CA LYS A 40 22.55 13.32 -10.57
C LYS A 40 23.89 13.58 -9.88
N PHE A 41 23.98 14.63 -9.08
CA PHE A 41 25.17 15.06 -8.35
C PHE A 41 25.08 14.71 -6.85
N GLY A 42 23.99 14.09 -6.41
CA GLY A 42 23.74 13.69 -5.03
C GLY A 42 23.19 14.80 -4.12
N ASN A 43 22.81 15.96 -4.67
CA ASN A 43 22.20 17.04 -3.92
C ASN A 43 20.72 16.74 -3.63
N ASP A 44 20.25 17.11 -2.45
CA ASP A 44 18.84 16.99 -2.09
C ASP A 44 18.04 18.13 -2.73
N VAL A 45 17.14 17.78 -3.66
CA VAL A 45 16.20 18.69 -4.30
C VAL A 45 14.81 18.46 -3.73
N THR A 46 14.13 19.54 -3.36
CA THR A 46 12.78 19.48 -2.79
C THR A 46 11.75 19.76 -3.88
N PHE A 47 10.80 18.84 -4.03
CA PHE A 47 9.74 18.89 -5.02
C PHE A 47 8.38 19.00 -4.35
N LEU A 48 7.46 19.70 -5.00
CA LEU A 48 6.07 19.76 -4.58
C LEU A 48 5.38 18.44 -4.93
N ALA A 49 4.59 17.88 -4.01
CA ALA A 49 3.92 16.59 -4.12
C ALA A 49 2.70 16.58 -5.08
N ARG A 50 2.81 17.29 -6.20
CA ARG A 50 1.78 17.51 -7.22
C ARG A 50 2.42 17.43 -8.62
N PRO A 51 2.75 16.23 -9.13
CA PRO A 51 2.45 14.89 -8.61
C PRO A 51 3.50 14.35 -7.61
N LEU A 52 3.07 13.38 -6.77
CA LEU A 52 3.90 12.69 -5.77
C LEU A 52 4.14 11.24 -6.19
N PRO A 53 5.39 10.79 -6.39
CA PRO A 53 5.65 9.39 -6.68
C PRO A 53 5.32 8.51 -5.46
N VAL A 54 4.56 7.43 -5.68
CA VAL A 54 4.05 6.55 -4.61
C VAL A 54 5.17 5.76 -3.92
N GLU A 55 6.30 5.54 -4.60
CA GLU A 55 7.48 4.86 -4.05
C GLU A 55 8.01 5.51 -2.76
N TYR A 56 7.90 6.83 -2.61
CA TYR A 56 8.31 7.55 -1.39
C TYR A 56 7.42 7.26 -0.18
N LEU A 57 6.28 6.61 -0.39
CA LEU A 57 5.32 6.27 0.66
C LEU A 57 5.42 4.80 1.12
N ILE A 58 6.26 4.00 0.44
CA ILE A 58 6.37 2.56 0.63
C ILE A 58 7.81 2.23 1.07
N ILE A 59 7.96 1.12 1.79
CA ILE A 59 9.27 0.56 2.13
C ILE A 59 9.33 -0.89 1.68
N ASP A 60 10.51 -1.33 1.28
CA ASP A 60 10.77 -2.72 0.95
C ASP A 60 11.07 -3.52 2.21
N ILE A 61 10.44 -4.69 2.32
CA ILE A 61 10.64 -5.65 3.41
C ILE A 61 11.10 -6.98 2.81
N THR A 62 12.20 -7.51 3.32
CA THR A 62 12.72 -8.82 2.88
C THR A 62 11.80 -9.95 3.34
N THR A 63 11.47 -10.87 2.44
CA THR A 63 10.68 -12.06 2.75
C THR A 63 11.50 -13.32 2.52
N THR A 64 11.41 -14.28 3.45
CA THR A 64 12.11 -15.57 3.37
C THR A 64 11.29 -16.67 4.03
N PHE A 65 11.61 -17.93 3.72
CA PHE A 65 11.13 -19.08 4.46
C PHE A 65 12.23 -19.62 5.38
N PRO A 66 11.89 -20.11 6.58
CA PRO A 66 12.87 -20.76 7.44
C PRO A 66 13.44 -22.01 6.74
N LYS A 67 14.75 -22.23 6.87
CA LYS A 67 15.45 -23.38 6.27
C LYS A 67 14.79 -24.71 6.67
N ASP A 68 14.47 -24.83 7.95
CA ASP A 68 13.69 -25.93 8.50
C ASP A 68 12.26 -25.41 8.75
N PRO A 69 11.24 -25.89 7.99
CA PRO A 69 9.88 -25.37 8.10
C PRO A 69 9.30 -25.58 9.49
N GLN A 70 8.90 -24.48 10.13
CA GLN A 70 8.15 -24.51 11.39
C GLN A 70 6.75 -23.98 11.13
N PHE A 71 5.75 -24.86 11.29
CA PHE A 71 4.35 -24.52 11.08
C PHE A 71 3.63 -24.43 12.42
N THR A 72 2.92 -23.32 12.65
CA THR A 72 2.01 -23.19 13.79
C THR A 72 0.71 -23.99 13.56
N PHE A 73 0.29 -24.13 12.29
CA PHE A 73 -0.91 -24.86 11.91
C PHE A 73 -0.55 -26.13 11.14
N CYS A 74 -0.92 -27.29 11.70
CA CYS A 74 -0.69 -28.61 11.10
C CYS A 74 -2.03 -29.34 10.96
N ALA A 75 -2.67 -29.26 9.79
CA ALA A 75 -3.90 -29.98 9.51
C ALA A 75 -3.64 -31.18 8.58
N LYS A 76 -4.09 -32.37 8.99
CA LYS A 76 -3.99 -33.59 8.16
C LYS A 76 -4.99 -33.58 7.00
N GLN A 77 -6.12 -32.92 7.18
CA GLN A 77 -7.12 -32.68 6.14
C GLN A 77 -7.33 -31.17 6.04
N PRO A 78 -7.05 -30.56 4.89
CA PRO A 78 -7.29 -29.14 4.71
C PRO A 78 -8.80 -28.86 4.75
N PHE A 79 -9.17 -27.80 5.47
CA PHE A 79 -10.51 -27.24 5.40
C PHE A 79 -10.57 -26.22 4.25
N PRO A 80 -11.68 -26.13 3.48
CA PRO A 80 -11.80 -25.15 2.40
C PRO A 80 -11.56 -23.71 2.90
N ILE A 81 -10.88 -22.89 2.11
CA ILE A 81 -10.60 -21.49 2.45
C ILE A 81 -11.87 -20.65 2.25
N GLU A 82 -12.12 -19.71 3.15
CA GLU A 82 -13.28 -18.83 3.13
C GLU A 82 -13.33 -17.92 1.89
N ASN A 83 -14.52 -17.41 1.56
CA ASN A 83 -14.77 -16.48 0.45
C ASN A 83 -14.36 -17.02 -0.94
N ARG A 84 -14.45 -18.35 -1.15
CA ARG A 84 -14.12 -19.02 -2.42
C ARG A 84 -15.27 -19.81 -3.05
N ASP A 85 -16.52 -19.45 -2.73
CA ASP A 85 -17.71 -20.11 -3.30
C ASP A 85 -17.76 -20.04 -4.84
N ILE A 86 -17.24 -18.97 -5.43
CA ILE A 86 -17.14 -18.82 -6.90
C ILE A 86 -16.22 -19.86 -7.57
N LEU A 87 -15.30 -20.45 -6.80
CA LEU A 87 -14.40 -21.52 -7.24
C LEU A 87 -14.95 -22.90 -6.89
N GLY A 88 -16.13 -22.98 -6.26
CA GLY A 88 -16.72 -24.22 -5.77
C GLY A 88 -16.15 -24.73 -4.45
N GLU A 89 -15.29 -23.95 -3.78
CA GLU A 89 -14.72 -24.26 -2.46
C GLU A 89 -15.64 -23.74 -1.34
N THR A 90 -16.82 -24.35 -1.17
CA THR A 90 -17.77 -23.94 -0.13
C THR A 90 -17.46 -24.57 1.22
N GLN A 91 -17.42 -23.74 2.26
CA GLN A 91 -17.25 -24.20 3.64
C GLN A 91 -18.56 -24.81 4.16
N VAL A 92 -18.55 -26.12 4.38
CA VAL A 92 -19.69 -26.84 4.96
C VAL A 92 -19.35 -27.34 6.36
N SER A 93 -20.28 -27.18 7.30
CA SER A 93 -20.17 -27.82 8.60
C SER A 93 -20.29 -29.33 8.41
N LYS A 94 -19.22 -30.07 8.69
CA LYS A 94 -19.34 -31.53 8.86
C LYS A 94 -20.10 -31.76 10.17
N ARG A 95 -21.37 -32.16 10.08
CA ARG A 95 -22.11 -32.73 11.21
C ARG A 95 -21.58 -34.10 11.55
#